data_AF-A0A183PR21-F1
#
_entry.id   AF-A0A183PR21-F1
#
_cell.length_a   1.000
_cell.length_b   1.000
_cell.length_c   1.000
_cell.angle_alpha   90.00
_cell.angle_beta   90.00
_cell.angle_gamma   90.00
#
_symmetry.space_group_name_H-M   'P 1'
#
loop_
_entity.id
_entity.type
_entity.pdbx_description
1 polymer ?
#
loop_
_entity_poly.entity_id
_entity_poly.type
_entity_poly.pdbx_seq_one_letter_code
_entity_poly.pdbx_strand_id
1 'polypeptide(L)'
;MEDDLISGLLIEQIAHCVLSLKRPMLRKFAFRMALAAHRYARAKQVIYDISVMMDHINFNVGKQAYLIGDLNTSCKALAETLNSSSRQSAERQLIFVKEYLSTLTVSRLCCTFFQFHFTLLNIGYKFIYNSLSSTFC
;
A
#
# COMPACT_ATOMS: atom_id res chain seq x y z
N MET A 1 -23.51 7.85 16.20
CA MET A 1 -22.65 6.64 16.11
C MET A 1 -21.60 6.85 15.02
N GLU A 2 -22.04 7.25 13.83
CA GLU A 2 -21.17 7.63 12.71
C GLU A 2 -20.33 8.89 12.99
N ASP A 3 -20.89 9.88 13.71
CA ASP A 3 -20.16 11.10 14.11
C ASP A 3 -18.96 10.83 15.02
N ASP A 4 -19.09 9.87 15.96
CA ASP A 4 -17.99 9.46 16.85
C ASP A 4 -16.90 8.72 16.04
N LEU A 5 -17.28 7.96 14.99
CA LEU A 5 -16.32 7.29 14.11
C LEU A 5 -15.54 8.27 13.23
N ILE A 6 -16.25 9.16 12.53
CA ILE A 6 -15.65 10.17 11.64
C ILE A 6 -14.76 11.10 12.46
N SER A 7 -15.23 11.56 13.62
CA SER A 7 -14.42 12.42 14.49
C SER A 7 -13.18 11.70 15.03
N GLY A 8 -13.29 10.42 15.41
CA GLY A 8 -12.14 9.59 15.77
C GLY A 8 -11.09 9.52 14.67
N LEU A 9 -11.52 9.24 13.44
CA LEU A 9 -10.66 9.15 12.26
C LEU A 9 -9.93 10.45 11.96
N LEU A 10 -10.64 11.58 11.98
CA LEU A 10 -10.03 12.88 11.75
C LEU A 10 -8.99 13.23 12.82
N ILE A 11 -9.24 12.87 14.09
CA ILE A 11 -8.30 13.11 15.18
C ILE A 11 -7.03 12.26 15.02
N GLU A 12 -7.18 11.00 14.61
CA GLU A 12 -6.06 10.11 14.29
C GLU A 12 -5.20 10.66 13.15
N GLN A 13 -5.83 11.11 12.04
CA GLN A 13 -5.10 11.73 10.92
C GLN A 13 -4.34 12.98 11.36
N ILE A 14 -4.94 13.83 12.20
CA ILE A 14 -4.23 15.00 12.75
C ILE A 14 -3.06 14.57 13.65
N ALA A 15 -3.18 13.47 14.40
CA ALA A 15 -2.09 12.93 15.19
C ALA A 15 -0.90 12.57 14.27
N HIS A 16 -1.15 11.86 13.17
CA HIS A 16 -0.11 11.53 12.20
C HIS A 16 0.50 12.77 11.54
N CYS A 17 -0.30 13.79 11.20
CA CYS A 17 0.24 15.06 10.71
C CYS A 17 1.20 15.71 11.71
N VAL A 18 0.95 15.60 13.03
CA VAL A 18 1.83 16.13 14.08
C VAL A 18 3.17 15.39 14.15
N LEU A 19 3.21 14.09 13.81
CA LEU A 19 4.45 13.33 13.70
C LEU A 19 5.25 13.71 12.45
N SER A 20 4.57 14.01 11.34
CA SER A 20 5.21 14.38 10.07
C SER A 20 5.77 15.81 10.03
N LEU A 21 5.62 16.60 11.10
CA LEU A 21 6.22 17.93 11.20
C LEU A 21 7.75 17.85 11.30
N LYS A 22 8.45 18.90 10.82
CA LYS A 22 9.92 19.04 10.93
C LYS A 22 10.47 18.81 12.36
N ARG A 23 9.66 19.09 13.38
CA ARG A 23 9.94 18.75 14.78
C ARG A 23 8.75 17.96 15.33
N PRO A 24 8.84 16.61 15.40
CA PRO A 24 7.77 15.77 15.89
C PRO A 24 7.41 16.11 17.34
N MET A 25 6.13 16.33 17.62
CA MET A 25 5.66 16.63 18.98
C MET A 25 4.98 15.40 19.59
N LEU A 26 5.78 14.47 20.12
CA LEU A 26 5.32 13.17 20.63
C LEU A 26 4.21 13.29 21.68
N ARG A 27 4.29 14.29 22.57
CA ARG A 27 3.25 14.53 23.58
C ARG A 27 1.91 14.89 22.94
N LYS A 28 1.90 15.76 21.93
CA LYS A 28 0.67 16.15 21.21
C LYS A 28 0.12 15.01 20.37
N PHE A 29 0.99 14.19 19.78
CA PHE A 29 0.60 12.96 19.10
C PHE A 29 -0.13 12.01 20.06
N ALA A 30 0.49 11.67 21.19
CA ALA A 30 -0.06 10.74 22.17
C ALA A 30 -1.44 11.18 22.70
N PHE A 31 -1.60 12.47 23.02
CA PHE A 31 -2.89 13.01 23.45
C PHE A 31 -3.98 12.88 22.38
N ARG A 32 -3.64 13.12 21.11
CA ARG A 32 -4.59 12.97 20.00
C ARG A 32 -4.95 11.50 19.76
N MET A 33 -3.98 10.59 19.80
CA MET A 33 -4.25 9.15 19.69
C MET A 33 -5.16 8.63 20.81
N ALA A 34 -4.94 9.08 22.05
CA ALA A 34 -5.82 8.73 23.17
C ALA A 34 -7.25 9.26 22.97
N LEU A 35 -7.40 10.48 22.44
CA LEU A 35 -8.72 11.06 22.15
C LEU A 35 -9.42 10.32 20.99
N ALA A 36 -8.70 9.96 19.93
CA ALA A 36 -9.24 9.14 18.83
C ALA A 36 -9.72 7.78 19.34
N ALA A 37 -8.92 7.10 20.17
CA ALA A 37 -9.28 5.83 20.79
C ALA A 37 -10.57 5.95 21.64
N HIS A 38 -10.72 7.03 22.41
CA HIS A 38 -11.95 7.29 23.17
C HIS A 38 -13.19 7.43 22.27
N ARG A 39 -13.03 8.08 21.10
CA ARG A 39 -14.12 8.23 20.12
C ARG A 39 -14.47 6.89 19.46
N TYR A 40 -13.49 6.09 19.11
CA TYR A 40 -13.72 4.74 18.56
C TYR A 40 -14.43 3.82 19.54
N ALA A 41 -14.06 3.85 20.82
CA ALA A 41 -14.75 3.10 21.87
C ALA A 41 -16.24 3.48 21.97
N ARG A 42 -16.57 4.77 21.85
CA ARG A 42 -17.95 5.28 21.85
C ARG A 42 -18.72 4.93 20.58
N ALA A 43 -18.05 4.88 19.43
CA ALA A 43 -18.64 4.47 18.17
C ALA A 43 -19.07 2.99 18.16
N LYS A 44 -18.76 2.21 19.21
CA LYS A 44 -19.01 0.77 19.31
C LYS A 44 -18.51 0.03 18.08
N GLN A 45 -17.39 0.48 17.51
CA GLN A 45 -16.64 -0.38 16.60
C GLN A 45 -16.12 -1.53 17.43
N VAL A 46 -16.90 -2.61 17.45
CA VAL A 46 -16.46 -3.88 17.99
C VAL A 46 -15.20 -4.20 17.20
N ILE A 47 -14.09 -4.35 17.90
CA ILE A 47 -12.89 -4.98 17.33
C ILE A 47 -13.32 -6.43 17.09
N TYR A 48 -13.99 -6.65 15.96
CA TYR A 48 -14.12 -7.98 15.40
C TYR A 48 -12.70 -8.46 15.17
N ASP A 49 -12.45 -9.70 15.61
CA ASP A 49 -11.23 -10.48 15.44
C ASP A 49 -10.08 -9.75 14.73
N ILE A 50 -8.99 -9.51 15.46
CA ILE A 50 -7.82 -8.79 14.96
C ILE A 50 -7.36 -9.31 13.59
N SER A 51 -7.52 -10.62 13.32
CA SER A 51 -7.23 -11.19 12.01
C SER A 51 -8.09 -10.58 10.89
N VAL A 52 -9.40 -10.45 11.10
CA VAL A 52 -10.35 -9.90 10.11
C VAL A 52 -10.09 -8.42 9.88
N MET A 53 -9.76 -7.68 10.93
CA MET A 53 -9.38 -6.27 10.83
C MET A 53 -8.08 -6.10 10.04
N MET A 54 -7.08 -6.92 10.32
CA MET A 54 -5.78 -6.87 9.64
C MET A 54 -5.93 -7.18 8.15
N ASP A 55 -6.75 -8.17 7.80
CA ASP A 55 -7.08 -8.46 6.39
C ASP A 55 -7.72 -7.26 5.70
N HIS A 56 -8.63 -6.56 6.39
CA HIS A 56 -9.27 -5.35 5.87
C HIS A 56 -8.27 -4.23 5.62
N ILE A 57 -7.34 -3.98 6.55
CA ILE A 57 -6.31 -2.95 6.42
C ILE A 57 -5.39 -3.30 5.25
N ASN A 58 -4.84 -4.52 5.25
CA ASN A 58 -3.92 -4.99 4.21
C ASN A 58 -4.55 -4.95 2.82
N PHE A 59 -5.81 -5.34 2.68
CA PHE A 59 -6.54 -5.24 1.42
C PHE A 59 -6.66 -3.80 0.94
N ASN A 60 -7.06 -2.87 1.82
CA ASN A 60 -7.22 -1.46 1.44
C ASN A 60 -5.88 -0.80 1.12
N VAL A 61 -4.84 -1.04 1.93
CA VAL A 61 -3.48 -0.56 1.66
C VAL A 61 -3.01 -1.08 0.31
N GLY A 62 -3.24 -2.36 0.02
CA GLY A 62 -2.90 -2.97 -1.27
C GLY A 62 -3.59 -2.29 -2.46
N LYS A 63 -4.89 -2.01 -2.35
CA LYS A 63 -5.66 -1.29 -3.39
C LYS A 63 -5.17 0.14 -3.58
N GLN A 64 -4.89 0.88 -2.50
CA GLN A 64 -4.38 2.26 -2.60
C GLN A 64 -2.97 2.30 -3.18
N ALA A 65 -2.08 1.40 -2.75
CA ALA A 65 -0.73 1.28 -3.29
C ALA A 65 -0.74 0.95 -4.79
N TYR A 66 -1.69 0.12 -5.23
CA TYR A 66 -1.90 -0.16 -6.66
C TYR A 66 -2.29 1.10 -7.44
N LEU A 67 -3.25 1.89 -6.91
CA LEU A 67 -3.73 3.11 -7.57
C LEU A 67 -2.64 4.18 -7.74
N ILE A 68 -1.71 4.28 -6.80
CA ILE A 68 -0.57 5.22 -6.90
C ILE A 68 0.63 4.66 -7.68
N GLY A 69 0.54 3.42 -8.19
CA GLY A 69 1.60 2.77 -8.96
C GLY A 69 2.70 2.10 -8.13
N ASP A 70 2.61 2.08 -6.80
CA ASP A 70 3.52 1.32 -5.94
C ASP A 70 3.12 -0.16 -5.90
N LEU A 71 3.45 -0.85 -6.99
CA LEU A 71 3.12 -2.27 -7.18
C LEU A 71 3.83 -3.18 -6.18
N ASN A 72 4.99 -2.78 -5.66
CA ASN A 72 5.75 -3.59 -4.69
C ASN A 72 5.04 -3.61 -3.34
N THR A 73 4.65 -2.43 -2.84
CA THR A 73 3.87 -2.32 -1.59
C THR A 73 2.49 -2.94 -1.76
N SER A 74 1.87 -2.79 -2.94
CA SER A 74 0.60 -3.42 -3.26
C SER A 74 0.66 -4.95 -3.18
N CYS A 75 1.62 -5.58 -3.86
CA CYS A 75 1.84 -7.02 -3.82
C CYS A 75 2.09 -7.54 -2.41
N LYS A 76 2.94 -6.85 -1.62
CA LYS A 76 3.25 -7.26 -0.25
C LYS A 76 2.00 -7.20 0.65
N ALA A 77 1.27 -6.09 0.62
CA ALA A 77 0.08 -5.92 1.45
C ALA A 77 -1.01 -6.94 1.09
N LEU A 78 -1.24 -7.19 -0.20
CA LEU A 78 -2.22 -8.20 -0.64
C LEU A 78 -1.78 -9.63 -0.29
N ALA A 79 -0.48 -9.95 -0.33
CA ALA A 79 0.02 -11.28 0.07
C ALA A 79 -0.27 -11.60 1.55
N GLU A 80 -0.18 -10.60 2.43
CA GLU A 80 -0.50 -10.77 3.86
C GLU A 80 -1.97 -11.16 4.10
N THR A 81 -2.89 -10.81 3.19
CA THR A 81 -4.31 -11.22 3.27
C THR A 81 -4.56 -12.69 2.93
N LEU A 82 -3.57 -13.38 2.38
CA LEU A 82 -3.67 -14.79 1.96
C LEU A 82 -3.22 -15.77 3.05
N ASN A 83 -3.03 -15.28 4.28
CA ASN A 83 -2.62 -16.12 5.39
C ASN A 83 -3.71 -17.15 5.74
N SER A 84 -3.32 -18.40 5.95
CA SER A 84 -4.19 -19.50 6.37
C SER A 84 -4.89 -19.29 7.71
N SER A 85 -4.43 -18.34 8.52
CA SER A 85 -5.10 -17.95 9.78
C SER A 85 -6.29 -17.01 9.59
N SER A 86 -6.52 -16.49 8.36
CA SER A 86 -7.62 -15.57 8.07
C SER A 86 -8.98 -16.23 8.36
N ARG A 87 -9.83 -15.52 9.12
CA ARG A 87 -11.19 -15.96 9.45
C ARG A 87 -12.27 -15.38 8.53
N GLN A 88 -11.86 -14.83 7.39
CA GLN A 88 -12.77 -14.27 6.38
C GLN A 88 -13.56 -15.38 5.68
N SER A 89 -14.74 -15.05 5.14
CA SER A 89 -15.53 -16.00 4.36
C SER A 89 -14.78 -16.43 3.09
N ALA A 90 -15.06 -17.65 2.60
CA ALA A 90 -14.45 -18.17 1.38
C ALA A 90 -14.67 -17.25 0.16
N GLU A 91 -15.83 -16.59 0.09
CA GLU A 91 -16.14 -15.61 -0.94
C GLU A 91 -15.21 -14.38 -0.87
N ARG A 92 -14.92 -13.88 0.34
CA ARG A 92 -13.99 -12.76 0.53
C ARG A 92 -12.55 -13.14 0.25
N GLN A 93 -12.13 -14.33 0.69
CA GLN A 93 -10.79 -14.85 0.38
C GLN A 93 -10.57 -15.02 -1.13
N LEU A 94 -11.61 -15.44 -1.87
CA LEU A 94 -11.54 -15.51 -3.33
C LEU A 94 -11.29 -14.14 -3.97
N ILE A 95 -11.91 -13.07 -3.45
CA ILE A 95 -11.66 -11.70 -3.92
C ILE A 95 -10.20 -11.30 -3.68
N PHE A 96 -9.64 -11.62 -2.50
CA PHE A 96 -8.23 -11.32 -2.19
C PHE A 96 -7.28 -12.02 -3.15
N VAL A 97 -7.50 -13.31 -3.43
CA VAL A 97 -6.70 -14.07 -4.39
C VAL A 97 -6.76 -13.46 -5.79
N LYS A 98 -7.97 -13.09 -6.26
CA LYS A 98 -8.15 -12.47 -7.59
C LYS A 98 -7.39 -11.15 -7.71
N GLU A 99 -7.50 -10.29 -6.70
CA GLU A 99 -6.82 -8.99 -6.68
C GLU A 99 -5.30 -9.12 -6.59
N TYR A 100 -4.81 -10.08 -5.77
CA TYR A 100 -3.39 -10.37 -5.69
C TYR A 100 -2.82 -10.88 -7.03
N LEU A 101 -3.49 -11.84 -7.67
CA LEU A 101 -3.04 -12.38 -8.96
C LEU A 101 -3.07 -11.32 -10.06
N SER A 102 -4.11 -10.48 -10.11
CA SER A 102 -4.21 -9.36 -11.04
C SER A 102 -3.08 -8.34 -10.83
N THR A 103 -2.77 -8.01 -9.59
CA THR A 103 -1.65 -7.10 -9.26
C THR A 103 -0.31 -7.70 -9.64
N LEU A 104 -0.12 -9.01 -9.38
CA LEU A 104 1.12 -9.72 -9.67
C LEU A 104 1.40 -9.81 -11.18
N THR A 105 0.37 -10.04 -12.01
CA THR A 105 0.54 -10.07 -13.48
C THR A 105 0.97 -8.71 -14.00
N VAL A 106 0.33 -7.63 -13.55
CA VAL A 106 0.70 -6.24 -13.91
C VAL A 106 2.11 -5.90 -13.44
N SER A 107 2.47 -6.26 -12.20
CA SER A 107 3.81 -6.05 -11.66
C SER A 107 4.88 -6.75 -12.50
N ARG A 108 4.65 -8.01 -12.90
CA ARG A 108 5.56 -8.77 -13.76
C ARG A 108 5.66 -8.18 -15.17
N LEU A 109 4.54 -7.77 -15.76
CA LEU A 109 4.50 -7.08 -17.06
C LEU A 109 5.24 -5.75 -17.03
N CYS A 110 5.10 -4.97 -15.95
CA CYS A 110 5.82 -3.71 -15.78
C CYS A 110 7.32 -3.95 -15.61
N CYS A 111 7.72 -4.97 -14.84
CA CYS A 111 9.12 -5.36 -14.71
C CYS A 111 9.72 -5.84 -16.05
N THR A 112 9.02 -6.67 -16.82
CA THR A 112 9.50 -7.07 -18.14
C THR A 112 9.54 -5.89 -19.09
N PHE A 113 8.53 -5.03 -19.12
CA PHE A 113 8.53 -3.82 -19.96
C PHE A 113 9.67 -2.85 -19.61
N PHE A 114 9.91 -2.57 -18.33
CA PHE A 114 11.04 -1.74 -17.90
C PHE A 114 12.38 -2.41 -18.20
N GLN A 115 12.49 -3.73 -18.02
CA GLN A 115 13.69 -4.48 -18.39
C GLN A 115 13.94 -4.40 -19.91
N PHE A 116 12.90 -4.56 -20.72
CA PHE A 116 12.96 -4.43 -22.18
C PHE A 116 13.27 -3.00 -22.64
N HIS A 117 12.69 -1.98 -21.99
CA HIS A 117 12.98 -0.59 -22.32
C HIS A 117 14.42 -0.21 -21.93
N PHE A 118 14.92 -0.70 -20.80
CA PHE A 118 16.30 -0.46 -20.36
C PHE A 118 17.32 -1.23 -21.22
N THR A 119 16.99 -2.43 -21.70
CA THR A 119 17.84 -3.16 -22.66
C THR A 119 17.81 -2.51 -24.03
N LEU A 120 16.64 -2.07 -24.54
CA LEU A 120 16.54 -1.34 -25.81
C LEU A 120 17.26 0.01 -25.77
N LEU A 121 17.17 0.76 -24.66
CA LEU A 121 17.96 1.98 -24.47
C LEU A 121 19.46 1.66 -24.44
N ASN A 122 19.90 0.62 -23.72
CA ASN A 122 21.32 0.24 -23.70
C ASN A 122 21.82 -0.23 -25.08
N ILE A 123 21.02 -0.99 -25.82
CA ILE A 123 21.34 -1.42 -27.18
C ILE A 123 21.42 -0.20 -28.11
N GLY A 124 20.47 0.74 -28.02
CA GLY A 124 20.47 1.99 -28.77
C GLY A 124 21.71 2.86 -28.48
N TYR A 125 22.06 3.05 -27.21
CA TYR A 125 23.28 3.77 -26.81
C TYR A 125 24.54 3.09 -27.35
N LYS A 126 24.61 1.76 -27.30
CA LYS A 126 25.77 0.99 -27.78
C LYS A 126 25.88 0.99 -29.32
N PHE A 127 24.75 1.02 -30.02
CA PHE A 127 24.71 1.15 -31.49
C PHE A 127 25.15 2.55 -31.95
N ILE A 128 24.69 3.61 -31.27
CA ILE A 128 25.10 5.00 -31.55
C ILE A 128 26.60 5.18 -31.31
N TYR A 129 27.13 4.66 -30.19
CA TYR A 129 28.56 4.73 -29.90
C TYR A 129 29.43 3.98 -30.92
N ASN A 130 29.03 2.77 -31.33
CA ASN A 130 29.78 2.00 -32.31
C ASN A 130 29.72 2.61 -33.72
N SER A 131 28.60 3.25 -34.09
CA SER A 131 28.45 3.94 -35.38
C SER A 131 29.29 5.23 -35.47
N LEU A 132 29.41 5.95 -34.35
CA LEU A 132 30.30 7.12 -34.24
C LEU A 132 31.78 6.72 -34.19
N SER A 133 32.13 5.59 -33.55
CA SER A 133 33.53 5.14 -33.49
C SER A 133 34.05 4.59 -34.82
N SER A 134 33.18 4.19 -35.74
CA SER A 134 33.55 3.64 -37.06
C SER A 134 33.55 4.67 -38.18
N THR A 135 33.13 5.92 -37.91
CA THR A 135 33.22 7.06 -38.84
C THR A 135 34.48 7.92 -38.63
N PHE A 136 35.30 7.61 -37.62
CA PHE A 136 36.57 8.30 -37.29
C PHE A 136 37.82 7.43 -37.50
N CYS A 137 37.77 6.42 -38.39
CA CYS A 137 38.96 5.72 -38.89
C CYS A 137 39.07 5.89 -40.41
#